data_AF-A0A6V7KC82-F1
#
_entry.id   AF-A0A6V7KC82-F1
#
_cell.length_a   1.000
_cell.length_b   1.000
_cell.length_c   1.000
_cell.angle_alpha   90.00
_cell.angle_beta   90.00
_cell.angle_gamma   90.00
#
_symmetry.space_group_name_H-M   'P 1'
#
loop_
_entity.id
_entity.type
_entity.pdbx_description
1 polymer ?
#
loop_
_entity_poly.entity_id
_entity_poly.type
_entity_poly.pdbx_seq_one_letter_code
_entity_poly.pdbx_strand_id
1 'polypeptide(L)' 'RKSDKSELIKDVEQYPDAYQKERAERFGVCQKAIWQALKKLGLTYKKKCYVIRKPTKAPGKHFNKKNNSMKKK' A
#
# COMPACT_ATOMS: atom_id res chain seq x y z
N ARG A 1 3.59 -29.50 -21.21
CA ARG A 1 2.36 -28.69 -21.09
C ARG A 1 2.76 -27.21 -21.12
N LYS A 2 2.25 -26.45 -22.09
CA LYS A 2 2.69 -25.08 -22.40
C LYS A 2 1.53 -24.15 -22.06
N SER A 3 1.45 -23.69 -20.81
CA SER A 3 0.32 -22.86 -20.39
C SER A 3 0.50 -21.40 -20.78
N ASP A 4 -0.35 -20.93 -21.69
CA ASP A 4 -1.36 -19.89 -21.43
C ASP A 4 -0.86 -18.55 -20.89
N LYS A 5 0.30 -18.09 -21.37
CA LYS A 5 0.80 -16.73 -21.08
C LYS A 5 -0.27 -15.67 -21.37
N SER A 6 -1.06 -15.86 -22.43
CA SER A 6 -2.15 -14.96 -22.83
C SER A 6 -3.30 -14.93 -21.83
N GLU A 7 -3.67 -16.06 -21.23
CA GLU A 7 -4.77 -16.11 -20.27
C GLU A 7 -4.38 -15.49 -18.93
N LEU A 8 -3.15 -15.75 -18.47
CA LEU A 8 -2.63 -15.11 -17.27
C LEU A 8 -2.53 -13.60 -17.43
N ILE A 9 -2.14 -13.09 -18.61
CA ILE A 9 -2.11 -11.65 -18.88
C ILE A 9 -3.52 -11.05 -18.77
N LYS A 10 -4.53 -11.67 -19.41
CA LYS A 10 -5.92 -11.21 -19.32
C LYS A 10 -6.43 -11.21 -17.87
N ASP A 11 -6.12 -12.24 -17.10
CA ASP A 11 -6.50 -12.31 -15.68
C ASP A 11 -5.78 -11.23 -14.84
N VAL A 12 -4.54 -10.87 -15.17
CA VAL A 12 -3.81 -9.75 -14.54
C VAL A 12 -4.44 -8.41 -14.88
N GLU A 13 -4.85 -8.20 -16.13
CA GLU A 13 -5.56 -6.97 -16.56
C GLU A 13 -6.92 -6.83 -15.88
N GLN A 14 -7.68 -7.93 -15.78
CA GLN A 14 -9.03 -7.89 -15.23
C GLN A 14 -9.04 -7.81 -13.69
N TYR A 15 -8.02 -8.37 -13.04
CA TYR A 15 -7.91 -8.38 -11.58
C TYR A 15 -6.50 -7.99 -11.11
N PRO A 16 -6.08 -6.72 -11.25
CA PRO A 16 -4.70 -6.32 -10.96
C PRO A 16 -4.31 -6.46 -9.49
N ASP A 17 -5.27 -6.34 -8.57
CA ASP A 17 -5.07 -6.45 -7.12
C ASP A 17 -5.23 -7.90 -6.59
N ALA A 18 -5.56 -8.89 -7.43
CA ALA A 18 -5.73 -10.27 -6.98
C ALA A 18 -4.42 -10.94 -6.58
N TYR A 19 -4.48 -11.71 -5.49
CA TYR A 19 -3.35 -12.46 -4.95
C TYR A 19 -3.03 -13.70 -5.80
N GLN A 20 -1.79 -14.16 -5.74
CA GLN A 20 -1.35 -15.35 -6.48
C GLN A 20 -2.13 -16.62 -6.12
N LYS A 21 -2.61 -16.73 -4.87
CA LYS A 21 -3.44 -17.85 -4.42
C LYS A 21 -4.80 -17.87 -5.14
N GLU A 22 -5.47 -16.73 -5.20
CA GLU A 22 -6.78 -16.61 -5.88
C GLU A 22 -6.65 -16.92 -7.37
N ARG A 23 -5.58 -16.44 -8.00
CA ARG A 23 -5.28 -16.78 -9.41
C ARG A 23 -5.03 -18.29 -9.56
N ALA A 24 -4.23 -18.88 -8.67
CA ALA A 24 -3.95 -20.30 -8.68
C ALA A 24 -5.23 -21.16 -8.56
N GLU A 25 -6.20 -20.75 -7.72
CA GLU A 25 -7.50 -21.40 -7.57
C GLU A 25 -8.33 -21.32 -8.87
N ARG A 26 -8.30 -20.19 -9.59
CA ARG A 26 -8.99 -20.01 -10.89
C ARG A 26 -8.41 -20.89 -11.99
N PHE A 27 -7.08 -20.96 -12.06
CA PHE A 27 -6.37 -21.73 -13.07
C PHE A 27 -6.18 -23.21 -12.68
N GLY A 28 -6.55 -23.61 -11.47
CA GLY A 28 -6.34 -24.97 -10.96
C GLY A 28 -4.86 -25.37 -10.85
N VAL A 29 -3.97 -24.40 -10.67
CA VAL A 29 -2.51 -24.60 -10.59
C VAL A 29 -1.99 -24.30 -9.20
N CYS A 30 -0.73 -24.64 -8.92
CA CYS A 30 -0.09 -24.22 -7.67
C CYS A 30 0.34 -22.74 -7.71
N GLN A 31 0.33 -22.08 -6.56
CA GLN A 31 0.77 -20.68 -6.43
C GLN A 31 2.19 -20.45 -7.00
N LYS A 32 3.08 -21.43 -6.82
CA LYS A 32 4.46 -21.35 -7.33
C LYS A 32 4.51 -21.25 -8.86
N ALA A 33 3.60 -21.92 -9.56
CA ALA A 33 3.50 -21.85 -11.02
C ALA A 33 3.11 -20.44 -11.48
N ILE A 34 2.11 -19.81 -10.82
CA ILE A 34 1.72 -18.42 -11.07
C ILE A 34 2.90 -17.48 -10.84
N TRP A 35 3.62 -17.62 -9.72
CA TRP A 35 4.80 -16.79 -9.42
C TRP A 35 5.89 -16.93 -10.50
N GLN A 36 6.21 -18.15 -10.94
CA GLN A 36 7.20 -18.37 -12.00
C GLN A 36 6.74 -17.75 -13.33
N ALA A 37 5.45 -17.84 -13.67
CA ALA A 37 4.90 -17.26 -14.88
C ALA A 37 4.96 -15.73 -14.86
N LEU A 38 4.50 -15.09 -13.77
CA LEU A 38 4.60 -13.64 -13.60
C LEU A 38 6.04 -13.14 -13.64
N LYS A 39 6.98 -13.87 -13.01
CA LYS A 39 8.41 -13.54 -13.04
C LYS A 39 9.00 -13.62 -14.46
N LYS A 40 8.59 -14.60 -15.26
CA LYS A 40 8.98 -14.71 -16.68
C LYS A 40 8.39 -13.59 -17.55
N LEU A 41 7.22 -13.07 -17.18
CA LEU A 41 6.56 -11.96 -17.87
C LEU A 41 7.06 -10.57 -17.42
N GLY A 42 7.85 -10.49 -16.34
CA GLY A 42 8.34 -9.21 -15.80
C GLY A 42 7.27 -8.34 -15.13
N LEU A 43 6.11 -8.92 -14.79
CA LEU A 43 5.01 -8.20 -14.16
C LEU A 43 5.28 -7.99 -12.66
N THR A 44 5.19 -6.73 -12.22
CA THR A 44 5.39 -6.34 -10.82
C THR A 44 4.22 -5.52 -10.31
N TYR A 45 3.87 -5.69 -9.03
CA TYR A 45 2.80 -4.93 -8.39
C TYR A 45 3.37 -3.69 -7.70
N LYS A 46 2.92 -2.51 -8.12
CA LYS A 46 3.29 -1.23 -7.50
C LYS A 46 2.40 -0.96 -6.29
N LYS A 47 3.00 -0.83 -5.10
CA LYS A 47 2.27 -0.46 -3.89
C LYS A 47 1.69 0.95 -4.01
N LYS A 48 0.42 1.11 -3.63
CA LYS A 48 -0.21 2.43 -3.47
C LYS A 48 0.33 3.08 -2.19
N CYS A 49 0.94 4.26 -2.31
CA CYS A 49 1.37 5.05 -1.16
C CYS A 49 0.21 5.90 -0.67
N TYR A 50 -0.42 5.51 0.44
CA TYR A 50 -1.40 6.36 1.11
C TYR A 50 -0.66 7.36 2.00
N VAL A 51 -0.88 8.65 1.79
CA VAL A 51 -0.35 9.69 2.68
C VAL A 51 -1.17 9.66 3.98
N ILE A 52 -0.67 8.95 4.99
CA ILE A 52 -1.27 8.99 6.32
C ILE A 52 -0.92 10.35 6.93
N ARG A 53 -1.84 11.30 6.86
CA ARG A 53 -1.70 12.60 7.54
C ARG A 53 -1.72 12.35 9.05
N LYS A 54 -0.58 12.53 9.72
CA LYS A 54 -0.53 12.52 11.18
C LYS A 54 -1.40 13.67 11.70
N PRO A 55 -2.19 13.47 12.78
CA PRO A 55 -2.88 14.58 13.41
C PRO A 55 -1.85 15.59 13.90
N THR A 56 -1.90 16.80 13.37
CA THR A 56 -1.02 17.89 13.82
C THR A 56 -1.41 18.24 15.25
N LYS A 57 -0.43 18.26 16.17
CA LYS A 57 -0.67 18.78 17.51
C LYS A 57 -1.10 20.24 17.36
N ALA A 58 -2.25 20.61 17.92
CA ALA A 58 -2.73 21.99 17.91
C ALA A 58 -1.63 22.94 18.42
N PRO A 59 -1.44 24.13 17.82
CA PRO A 59 -0.42 25.07 18.28
C PRO A 59 -0.70 25.40 19.75
N GLY A 60 0.23 25.02 20.63
CA GLY A 60 0.09 25.21 22.06
C GLY A 60 -0.10 26.69 22.40
N LYS A 61 -1.06 26.98 23.29
CA LYS A 61 -1.29 28.34 23.80
C LYS A 61 0.00 28.85 24.47
N HIS A 62 0.63 29.86 23.89
CA HIS A 62 1.76 30.55 24.52
C HIS A 62 1.23 31.37 25.71
N PHE A 63 1.49 30.90 26.94
CA PHE A 63 1.11 31.62 28.16
C PHE A 63 2.10 32.76 28.42
N ASN A 64 1.65 34.00 28.22
CA ASN A 64 2.44 35.20 28.48
C ASN A 64 2.27 35.63 29.95
N LYS A 65 3.32 35.46 30.76
CA LYS A 65 3.29 35.79 32.20
C LYS A 65 3.56 37.29 32.38
N LYS A 66 2.51 38.08 32.60
CA LYS A 66 2.64 39.51 32.97
C LYS A 66 3.17 39.60 34.41
N ASN A 67 4.40 40.10 34.57
CA ASN A 67 4.95 40.42 35.88
C ASN A 67 4.36 41.75 36.35
N ASN A 68 3.62 41.74 37.46
CA ASN A 68 3.19 42.94 38.17
C ASN A 68 4.09 43.08 39.41
N SER A 69 5.15 43.89 39.33
CA SER A 69 5.95 44.23 40.51
C SER A 69 5.16 45.25 41.36
N MET A 70 4.72 44.80 42.53
CA MET A 70 4.12 45.66 43.55
C MET A 70 5.09 46.79 43.90
N LYS A 71 4.61 48.04 43.75
CA LYS A 71 5.09 49.19 44.52
C LYS A 71 5.07 48.80 46.00
N LYS A 72 6.22 48.84 46.66
CA LYS A 72 6.28 48.97 48.12
C LYS A 72 6.80 50.36 48.45
N LYS A 73 6.05 50.96 49.38
CA LYS A 73 6.21 52.28 50.01
C LYS A 73 7.62 52.51 50.53
#